data_AF-A0A375IQK0-F1
#
_entry.id   AF-A0A375IQK0-F1
#
_cell.length_a   1.000
_cell.length_b   1.000
_cell.length_c   1.000
_cell.angle_alpha   90.00
_cell.angle_beta   90.00
_cell.angle_gamma   90.00
#
_symmetry.space_group_name_H-M   'P 1'
#
loop_
_entity.id
_entity.type
_entity.pdbx_description
1 polymer ?
#
loop_
_entity_poly.entity_id
_entity_poly.type
_entity_poly.pdbx_seq_one_letter_code
_entity_poly.pdbx_strand_id
1 'polypeptide(L)'
;MESKVSRRLRQPPAPQVIQYIFQPRTTREFFNKNFDVLTQINLAHLVMLDRQDILDKTTTSTLANALLKIHQDGPDAVELDPAREDAYFNYEAHLIRLVGQNLGGRLHTARSRNDIGATNDRIRARGYVMRICAALVALCDSALEQADAYAGHVMPGYTHMQAAQPITYGYYFSALVEAWSRDIDRLQHVLETVDGCPMGACALAGTSFPIDRTLTSNLLGFSQPLGNALDSVASRDFALELSAALSILMITCSRMVQDFYIWSTPEYGFLTFPDSIAGTSSIMPQKKNPVVLEYLRGKTAHLVGLTSAALTTVKSTHFTHSGDSSRESTRTCWESCEEALKCLDLMALLVRDVQPERERMASRASNDFSAVTDLADLLVRNADLSFRDAHHIIGAVVRRALDERLPAIAITTGMIDDATQQQVGRRAALSAEDVAKCLDPICNVNGRQSYGAPAPQGVRERIGVQRSALKVRAEALASIERRIADAAASLEQHTLAIAAAGHAQHALTHANS
;
A
#
# COMPACT_ATOMS: atom_id res chain seq x y z
N MET A 1 -39.23 11.86 24.61
CA MET A 1 -38.90 10.62 23.87
C MET A 1 -37.79 9.92 24.61
N GLU A 2 -37.84 8.61 24.73
CA GLU A 2 -36.75 7.79 25.30
C GLU A 2 -35.71 7.48 24.22
N SER A 3 -34.51 7.02 24.60
CA SER A 3 -33.52 6.55 23.62
C SER A 3 -34.05 5.37 22.80
N LYS A 4 -33.72 5.36 21.51
CA LYS A 4 -34.10 4.31 20.56
C LYS A 4 -33.25 3.03 20.70
N VAL A 5 -32.16 3.07 21.47
CA VAL A 5 -31.22 1.95 21.63
C VAL A 5 -31.33 1.33 23.02
N SER A 6 -31.59 2.13 24.06
CA SER A 6 -31.61 1.63 25.44
C SER A 6 -32.57 2.39 26.33
N ARG A 7 -33.45 1.66 27.03
CA ARG A 7 -34.33 2.21 28.08
C ARG A 7 -33.58 2.78 29.29
N ARG A 8 -32.27 2.52 29.40
CA ARG A 8 -31.42 3.13 30.44
C ARG A 8 -31.30 4.65 30.25
N LEU A 9 -31.38 5.13 29.00
CA LEU A 9 -31.27 6.54 28.65
C LEU A 9 -32.66 7.16 28.57
N ARG A 10 -32.96 8.07 29.50
CA ARG A 10 -34.28 8.71 29.67
C ARG A 10 -34.55 9.85 28.68
N GLN A 11 -33.57 10.21 27.85
CA GLN A 11 -33.62 11.33 26.91
C GLN A 11 -33.00 10.90 25.58
N PRO A 12 -33.41 11.51 24.45
CA PRO A 12 -32.74 11.28 23.18
C PRO A 12 -31.35 11.93 23.19
N PRO A 13 -30.43 11.51 22.30
CA PRO A 13 -29.18 12.23 22.11
C PRO A 13 -29.43 13.69 21.74
N ALA A 14 -28.59 14.60 22.25
CA ALA A 14 -28.66 16.01 21.87
C ALA A 14 -28.42 16.17 20.36
N PRO A 15 -29.06 17.14 19.67
CA PRO A 15 -28.87 17.35 18.23
C PRO A 15 -27.41 17.49 17.80
N GLN A 16 -26.58 18.12 18.62
CA GLN A 16 -25.14 18.29 18.39
C GLN A 16 -24.38 16.96 18.42
N VAL A 17 -24.76 16.03 19.31
CA VAL A 17 -24.17 14.68 19.37
C VAL A 17 -24.51 13.90 18.11
N ILE A 18 -25.77 14.01 17.65
CA ILE A 18 -26.21 13.39 16.41
C ILE A 18 -25.41 13.96 15.24
N GLN A 19 -25.37 15.29 15.09
CA GLN A 19 -24.76 15.98 13.95
C GLN A 19 -23.25 15.76 13.87
N TYR A 20 -22.53 15.79 14.99
CA TYR A 20 -21.06 15.82 14.97
C TYR A 20 -20.41 14.47 15.29
N ILE A 21 -21.12 13.53 15.92
CA ILE A 21 -20.55 12.24 16.33
C ILE A 21 -21.22 11.08 15.59
N PHE A 22 -22.55 10.93 15.69
CA PHE A 22 -23.20 9.73 15.16
C PHE A 22 -23.47 9.78 13.66
N GLN A 23 -23.93 10.90 13.13
CA GLN A 23 -24.30 11.04 11.71
C GLN A 23 -23.08 10.89 10.77
N PRO A 24 -21.94 11.60 10.97
CA PRO A 24 -20.81 11.49 10.06
C PRO A 24 -20.30 10.06 9.94
N ARG A 25 -20.28 9.35 11.08
CA ARG A 25 -19.91 7.95 11.14
C ARG A 25 -20.90 7.05 10.40
N THR A 26 -22.19 7.18 10.72
CA THR A 26 -23.25 6.33 10.16
C THR A 26 -23.31 6.47 8.64
N THR A 27 -23.25 7.70 8.11
CA THR A 27 -23.26 7.96 6.67
C THR A 27 -22.00 7.43 5.97
N ARG A 28 -20.81 7.67 6.54
CA ARG A 28 -19.54 7.25 5.92
C ARG A 28 -19.38 5.73 5.91
N GLU A 29 -19.76 5.09 7.00
CA GLU A 29 -19.43 3.68 7.23
C GLU A 29 -20.48 2.76 6.64
N PHE A 30 -21.78 3.07 6.63
CA PHE A 30 -22.80 2.07 6.27
C PHE A 30 -22.74 1.59 4.80
N PHE A 31 -22.73 2.51 3.83
CA PHE A 31 -22.88 2.18 2.40
C PHE A 31 -21.60 1.64 1.74
N ASN A 32 -20.42 1.89 2.32
CA ASN A 32 -19.12 1.58 1.72
C ASN A 32 -18.61 0.18 2.12
N LYS A 33 -19.12 -0.88 1.49
CA LYS A 33 -18.79 -2.32 1.75
C LYS A 33 -19.05 -2.84 3.17
N ASN A 34 -19.27 -1.97 4.13
CA ASN A 34 -19.55 -2.31 5.53
C ASN A 34 -20.87 -3.05 5.69
N PHE A 35 -21.88 -2.73 4.88
CA PHE A 35 -23.14 -3.46 4.84
C PHE A 35 -22.93 -4.95 4.54
N ASP A 36 -22.13 -5.27 3.53
CA ASP A 36 -21.83 -6.66 3.16
C ASP A 36 -21.05 -7.36 4.27
N VAL A 37 -20.05 -6.69 4.84
CA VAL A 37 -19.25 -7.24 5.94
C VAL A 37 -20.12 -7.49 7.19
N LEU A 38 -20.97 -6.54 7.57
CA LEU A 38 -21.91 -6.72 8.68
C LEU A 38 -22.89 -7.87 8.43
N THR A 39 -23.37 -8.00 7.18
CA THR A 39 -24.22 -9.12 6.78
C THR A 39 -23.48 -10.45 6.92
N GLN A 40 -22.23 -10.55 6.44
CA GLN A 40 -21.40 -11.75 6.59
C GLN A 40 -21.15 -12.09 8.07
N ILE A 41 -20.85 -11.09 8.92
CA ILE A 41 -20.68 -11.27 10.37
C ILE A 41 -21.98 -11.80 11.00
N ASN A 42 -23.13 -11.25 10.63
CA ASN A 42 -24.43 -11.70 11.12
C ASN A 42 -24.75 -13.14 10.70
N LEU A 43 -24.50 -13.49 9.44
CA LEU A 43 -24.71 -14.85 8.92
C LEU A 43 -23.77 -15.85 9.58
N ALA A 44 -22.48 -15.54 9.69
CA ALA A 44 -21.48 -16.43 10.29
C ALA A 44 -21.80 -16.69 11.77
N HIS A 45 -22.21 -15.63 12.49
CA HIS A 45 -22.65 -15.77 13.88
C HIS A 45 -23.91 -16.62 14.00
N LEU A 46 -24.90 -16.42 13.11
CA LEU A 46 -26.12 -17.22 13.10
C LEU A 46 -25.83 -18.70 12.85
N VAL A 47 -24.96 -19.02 11.89
CA VAL A 47 -24.52 -20.39 11.62
C VAL A 47 -23.88 -21.00 12.88
N MET A 48 -23.03 -20.25 13.59
CA MET A 48 -22.45 -20.74 14.84
C MET A 48 -23.50 -20.98 15.93
N LEU A 49 -24.45 -20.07 16.12
CA LEU A 49 -25.55 -20.23 17.09
C LEU A 49 -26.42 -21.47 16.77
N ASP A 50 -26.66 -21.73 15.49
CA ASP A 50 -27.37 -22.94 15.04
C ASP A 50 -26.58 -24.22 15.32
N ARG A 51 -25.27 -24.22 15.04
CA ARG A 51 -24.39 -25.39 15.22
C ARG A 51 -24.13 -25.75 16.67
N GLN A 52 -24.17 -24.78 17.56
CA GLN A 52 -24.02 -24.98 19.01
C GLN A 52 -25.37 -25.21 19.71
N ASP A 53 -26.47 -25.31 18.95
CA ASP A 53 -27.85 -25.43 19.45
C ASP A 53 -28.19 -24.39 20.53
N ILE A 54 -27.60 -23.19 20.42
CA ILE A 54 -27.89 -22.04 21.30
C ILE A 54 -29.26 -21.45 20.93
N LEU A 55 -29.64 -21.54 19.67
CA LEU A 55 -30.96 -21.19 19.16
C LEU A 55 -31.61 -22.42 18.50
N ASP A 56 -32.93 -22.53 18.62
CA ASP A 56 -33.70 -23.61 17.98
C ASP A 56 -33.78 -23.43 16.45
N LYS A 57 -33.99 -24.53 15.73
CA LYS A 57 -33.97 -24.57 14.26
C LYS A 57 -35.02 -23.68 13.59
N THR A 58 -36.17 -23.49 14.22
CA THR A 58 -37.21 -22.59 13.71
C THR A 58 -36.76 -21.14 13.80
N THR A 59 -36.17 -20.75 14.93
CA THR A 59 -35.58 -19.42 15.13
C THR A 59 -34.44 -19.17 14.12
N THR A 60 -33.50 -20.11 13.98
CA THR A 60 -32.32 -19.91 13.11
C THR A 60 -32.72 -19.84 11.64
N SER A 61 -33.64 -20.70 11.18
CA SER A 61 -34.18 -20.64 9.81
C SER A 61 -34.89 -19.33 9.50
N THR A 62 -35.71 -18.82 10.44
CA THR A 62 -36.40 -17.53 10.27
C THR A 62 -35.41 -16.38 10.15
N LEU A 63 -34.39 -16.37 11.01
CA LEU A 63 -33.33 -15.35 10.97
C LEU A 63 -32.48 -15.45 9.70
N ALA A 64 -32.17 -16.66 9.23
CA ALA A 64 -31.38 -16.87 8.01
C ALA A 64 -32.12 -16.30 6.79
N ASN A 65 -33.40 -16.62 6.64
CA ASN A 65 -34.25 -16.08 5.57
C ASN A 65 -34.33 -14.54 5.62
N ALA A 66 -34.47 -13.96 6.82
CA ALA A 66 -34.51 -12.51 6.97
C ALA A 66 -33.17 -11.83 6.63
N LEU A 67 -32.04 -12.40 7.06
CA LEU A 67 -30.70 -11.86 6.75
C LEU A 67 -30.38 -11.98 5.25
N LEU A 68 -30.73 -13.10 4.61
CA LEU A 68 -30.62 -13.26 3.15
C LEU A 68 -31.49 -12.25 2.41
N LYS A 69 -32.71 -12.00 2.89
CA LYS A 69 -33.58 -10.96 2.34
C LYS A 69 -32.96 -9.57 2.48
N ILE A 70 -32.44 -9.22 3.66
CA ILE A 70 -31.75 -7.93 3.86
C ILE A 70 -30.58 -7.81 2.87
N HIS A 71 -29.77 -8.86 2.74
CA HIS A 71 -28.66 -8.86 1.80
C HIS A 71 -29.10 -8.61 0.36
N GLN A 72 -30.18 -9.29 -0.07
CA GLN A 72 -30.76 -9.14 -1.41
C GLN A 72 -31.37 -7.76 -1.66
N ASP A 73 -32.05 -7.20 -0.66
CA ASP A 73 -32.68 -5.87 -0.75
C ASP A 73 -31.63 -4.74 -0.77
N GLY A 74 -30.39 -5.04 -0.33
CA GLY A 74 -29.25 -4.13 -0.39
C GLY A 74 -29.23 -3.07 0.73
N PRO A 75 -28.19 -2.23 0.77
CA PRO A 75 -28.00 -1.26 1.85
C PRO A 75 -29.09 -0.18 1.90
N ASP A 76 -29.68 0.19 0.76
CA ASP A 76 -30.71 1.24 0.68
C ASP A 76 -32.04 0.85 1.35
N ALA A 77 -32.29 -0.45 1.56
CA ALA A 77 -33.45 -0.93 2.28
C ALA A 77 -33.35 -0.65 3.80
N VAL A 78 -32.15 -0.39 4.32
CA VAL A 78 -31.92 -0.11 5.73
C VAL A 78 -32.02 1.40 5.98
N GLU A 79 -33.17 1.84 6.50
CA GLU A 79 -33.35 3.22 6.95
C GLU A 79 -32.36 3.56 8.08
N LEU A 80 -31.43 4.47 7.79
CA LEU A 80 -30.42 4.95 8.73
C LEU A 80 -30.96 6.08 9.59
N ASP A 81 -31.00 5.82 10.89
CA ASP A 81 -31.29 6.78 11.94
C ASP A 81 -30.01 7.01 12.77
N PRO A 82 -29.34 8.16 12.62
CA PRO A 82 -28.18 8.50 13.43
C PRO A 82 -28.44 8.56 14.94
N ALA A 83 -29.70 8.68 15.39
CA ALA A 83 -30.06 8.60 16.80
C ALA A 83 -29.94 7.18 17.37
N ARG A 84 -29.70 6.16 16.52
CA ARG A 84 -29.34 4.79 16.92
C ARG A 84 -27.84 4.59 17.15
N GLU A 85 -27.05 5.66 17.21
CA GLU A 85 -25.62 5.71 17.54
C GLU A 85 -24.66 5.12 16.50
N ASP A 86 -24.94 3.93 15.94
CA ASP A 86 -24.05 3.24 15.01
C ASP A 86 -24.80 2.42 13.93
N ALA A 87 -24.01 1.92 12.96
CA ALA A 87 -24.48 1.13 11.82
C ALA A 87 -25.13 -0.20 12.24
N TYR A 88 -24.61 -0.86 13.28
CA TYR A 88 -25.12 -2.14 13.74
C TYR A 88 -26.56 -2.01 14.27
N PHE A 89 -26.84 -1.01 15.11
CA PHE A 89 -28.19 -0.81 15.63
C PHE A 89 -29.21 -0.43 14.55
N ASN A 90 -28.78 0.22 13.47
CA ASN A 90 -29.65 0.47 12.32
C ASN A 90 -29.97 -0.82 11.56
N TYR A 91 -28.97 -1.67 11.34
CA TYR A 91 -29.16 -2.99 10.74
C TYR A 91 -30.07 -3.87 11.60
N GLU A 92 -29.82 -3.96 12.91
CA GLU A 92 -30.61 -4.73 13.86
C GLU A 92 -32.05 -4.22 13.94
N ALA A 93 -32.26 -2.90 13.96
CA ALA A 93 -33.60 -2.33 13.92
C ALA A 93 -34.35 -2.70 12.65
N HIS A 94 -33.67 -2.81 11.51
CA HIS A 94 -34.29 -3.30 10.27
C HIS A 94 -34.65 -4.79 10.39
N LEU A 95 -33.74 -5.64 10.88
CA LEU A 95 -34.02 -7.06 11.14
C LEU A 95 -35.22 -7.24 12.08
N ILE A 96 -35.28 -6.49 13.18
CA ILE A 96 -36.39 -6.51 14.14
C ILE A 96 -37.71 -6.10 13.49
N ARG A 97 -37.70 -5.15 12.55
CA ARG A 97 -38.92 -4.80 11.78
C ARG A 97 -39.42 -5.97 10.93
N LEU A 98 -38.52 -6.83 10.42
CA LEU A 98 -38.89 -7.98 9.59
C LEU A 98 -39.40 -9.17 10.41
N VAL A 99 -38.77 -9.49 11.55
CA VAL A 99 -39.05 -10.74 12.29
C VAL A 99 -39.60 -10.54 13.71
N GLY A 100 -39.75 -9.29 14.15
CA GLY A 100 -40.19 -8.93 15.49
C GLY A 100 -39.08 -8.92 16.54
N GLN A 101 -39.34 -8.23 17.66
CA GLN A 101 -38.35 -7.92 18.70
C GLN A 101 -37.71 -9.17 19.33
N ASN A 102 -38.51 -10.20 19.63
CA ASN A 102 -37.99 -11.39 20.30
C ASN A 102 -37.03 -12.18 19.40
N LEU A 103 -37.45 -12.48 18.16
CA LEU A 103 -36.63 -13.24 17.22
C LEU A 103 -35.41 -12.43 16.77
N GLY A 104 -35.60 -11.18 16.32
CA GLY A 104 -34.50 -10.34 15.85
C GLY A 104 -33.44 -10.10 16.93
N GLY A 105 -33.87 -9.88 18.18
CA GLY A 105 -32.96 -9.67 19.31
C GLY A 105 -32.15 -10.91 19.70
N ARG A 106 -32.63 -12.13 19.41
CA ARG A 106 -31.89 -13.37 19.72
C ARG A 106 -30.57 -13.49 18.96
N LEU A 107 -30.44 -12.87 17.78
CA LEU A 107 -29.18 -12.84 17.04
C LEU A 107 -28.04 -12.17 17.83
N HIS A 108 -28.34 -11.28 18.77
CA HIS A 108 -27.35 -10.63 19.64
C HIS A 108 -26.83 -11.53 20.78
N THR A 109 -27.33 -12.76 20.90
CA THR A 109 -26.84 -13.72 21.90
C THR A 109 -25.34 -13.97 21.70
N ALA A 110 -24.58 -13.91 22.79
CA ALA A 110 -23.15 -14.21 22.81
C ALA A 110 -22.26 -13.33 21.89
N ARG A 111 -22.62 -12.07 21.69
CA ARG A 111 -21.80 -11.06 20.99
C ARG A 111 -22.04 -9.66 21.55
N SER A 112 -21.29 -8.67 21.06
CA SER A 112 -21.42 -7.26 21.40
C SER A 112 -21.15 -6.40 20.17
N ARG A 113 -21.48 -5.11 20.22
CA ARG A 113 -21.01 -4.18 19.19
C ARG A 113 -19.48 -4.05 19.16
N ASN A 114 -18.79 -4.39 20.25
CA ASN A 114 -17.33 -4.25 20.37
C ASN A 114 -16.58 -5.26 19.50
N ASP A 115 -16.90 -6.55 19.63
CA ASP A 115 -16.29 -7.61 18.83
C ASP A 115 -16.81 -7.61 17.39
N ILE A 116 -18.08 -7.26 17.15
CA ILE A 116 -18.59 -6.99 15.79
C ILE A 116 -17.78 -5.88 15.12
N GLY A 117 -17.61 -4.73 15.80
CA GLY A 117 -16.88 -3.59 15.27
C GLY A 117 -15.41 -3.91 15.00
N ALA A 118 -14.73 -4.59 15.93
CA ALA A 118 -13.34 -5.00 15.74
C ALA A 118 -13.18 -5.99 14.58
N THR A 119 -14.13 -6.93 14.42
CA THR A 119 -14.13 -7.89 13.31
C THR A 119 -14.30 -7.18 11.98
N ASN A 120 -15.25 -6.25 11.92
CA ASN A 120 -15.49 -5.43 10.74
C ASN A 120 -14.25 -4.62 10.33
N ASP A 121 -13.60 -3.96 11.29
CA ASP A 121 -12.39 -3.18 11.03
C ASP A 121 -11.26 -4.06 10.48
N ARG A 122 -11.08 -5.28 10.99
CA ARG A 122 -10.07 -6.22 10.50
C ARG A 122 -10.37 -6.76 9.10
N ILE A 123 -11.62 -7.12 8.81
CA ILE A 123 -12.03 -7.51 7.44
C ILE A 123 -11.79 -6.34 6.47
N ARG A 124 -12.11 -5.11 6.88
CA ARG A 124 -11.87 -3.90 6.09
C ARG A 124 -10.39 -3.64 5.86
N ALA A 125 -9.56 -3.73 6.90
CA ALA A 125 -8.10 -3.62 6.78
C ALA A 125 -7.54 -4.66 5.81
N ARG A 126 -7.93 -5.94 5.97
CA ARG A 126 -7.53 -7.03 5.06
C ARG A 126 -7.84 -6.67 3.60
N GLY A 127 -9.05 -6.18 3.33
CA GLY A 127 -9.46 -5.75 2.00
C GLY A 127 -8.62 -4.59 1.43
N TYR A 128 -8.28 -3.58 2.24
CA TYR A 128 -7.39 -2.50 1.78
C TYR A 128 -5.97 -2.98 1.55
N VAL A 129 -5.39 -3.73 2.48
CA VAL A 129 -4.02 -4.22 2.37
C VAL A 129 -3.87 -5.07 1.11
N MET A 130 -4.82 -5.98 0.85
CA MET A 130 -4.81 -6.79 -0.38
C MET A 130 -4.85 -5.93 -1.65
N ARG A 131 -5.72 -4.93 -1.72
CA ARG A 131 -5.83 -4.03 -2.88
C ARG A 131 -4.58 -3.19 -3.09
N ILE A 132 -3.99 -2.69 -2.00
CA ILE A 132 -2.76 -1.89 -2.04
C ILE A 132 -1.58 -2.76 -2.46
N CYS A 133 -1.46 -3.98 -1.91
CA CYS A 133 -0.48 -4.98 -2.37
C CYS A 133 -0.63 -5.26 -3.86
N ALA A 134 -1.85 -5.54 -4.34
CA ALA A 134 -2.09 -5.81 -5.75
C ALA A 134 -1.70 -4.63 -6.65
N ALA A 135 -2.07 -3.39 -6.27
CA ALA A 135 -1.69 -2.18 -6.99
C ALA A 135 -0.17 -1.97 -6.99
N LEU A 136 0.51 -2.24 -5.87
CA LEU A 136 1.96 -2.11 -5.76
C LEU A 136 2.70 -3.20 -6.55
N VAL A 137 2.16 -4.42 -6.60
CA VAL A 137 2.67 -5.51 -7.45
C VAL A 137 2.56 -5.11 -8.93
N ALA A 138 1.41 -4.59 -9.36
CA ALA A 138 1.22 -4.10 -10.73
C ALA A 138 2.18 -2.94 -11.06
N LEU A 139 2.36 -1.99 -10.13
CA LEU A 139 3.33 -0.90 -10.28
C LEU A 139 4.77 -1.43 -10.44
N CYS A 140 5.16 -2.43 -9.64
CA CYS A 140 6.47 -3.07 -9.76
C CYS A 140 6.63 -3.77 -11.11
N ASP A 141 5.61 -4.46 -11.60
CA ASP A 141 5.68 -5.13 -12.91
C ASP A 141 5.84 -4.12 -14.05
N SER A 142 5.06 -3.03 -14.06
CA SER A 142 5.24 -1.93 -15.02
C SER A 142 6.64 -1.29 -14.91
N ALA A 143 7.17 -1.11 -13.69
CA ALA A 143 8.51 -0.57 -13.52
C ALA A 143 9.60 -1.55 -13.99
N LEU A 144 9.39 -2.86 -13.87
CA LEU A 144 10.29 -3.89 -14.42
C LEU A 144 10.26 -3.92 -15.95
N GLU A 145 9.11 -3.63 -16.58
CA GLU A 145 9.03 -3.43 -18.04
C GLU A 145 9.85 -2.22 -18.48
N GLN A 146 9.73 -1.08 -17.77
CA GLN A 146 10.57 0.09 -18.02
C GLN A 146 12.04 -0.20 -17.77
N ALA A 147 12.35 -0.96 -16.70
CA ALA A 147 13.71 -1.34 -16.34
C ALA A 147 14.38 -2.14 -17.46
N ASP A 148 13.68 -3.09 -18.07
CA ASP A 148 14.20 -3.90 -19.17
C ASP A 148 14.33 -3.11 -20.47
N ALA A 149 13.27 -2.35 -20.83
CA ALA A 149 13.24 -1.52 -22.03
C ALA A 149 14.37 -0.49 -22.05
N TYR A 150 14.72 0.05 -20.87
CA TYR A 150 15.75 1.08 -20.71
C TYR A 150 17.04 0.61 -20.03
N ALA A 151 17.27 -0.71 -19.97
CA ALA A 151 18.43 -1.30 -19.31
C ALA A 151 19.78 -0.80 -19.88
N GLY A 152 19.80 -0.43 -21.18
CA GLY A 152 20.98 0.07 -21.89
C GLY A 152 21.01 1.58 -22.14
N HIS A 153 20.03 2.34 -21.66
CA HIS A 153 19.92 3.77 -21.95
C HIS A 153 20.60 4.59 -20.86
N VAL A 154 21.78 5.10 -21.20
CA VAL A 154 22.65 5.81 -20.26
C VAL A 154 22.07 7.16 -19.86
N MET A 155 22.22 7.47 -18.58
CA MET A 155 21.94 8.76 -17.98
C MET A 155 22.99 9.09 -16.91
N PRO A 156 23.19 10.36 -16.55
CA PRO A 156 23.99 10.71 -15.38
C PRO A 156 23.31 10.21 -14.10
N GLY A 157 24.05 9.52 -13.25
CA GLY A 157 23.66 9.22 -11.87
C GLY A 157 24.05 10.38 -10.95
N TYR A 158 23.26 10.62 -9.91
CA TYR A 158 23.43 11.78 -9.05
C TYR A 158 23.71 11.43 -7.59
N THR A 159 24.62 12.18 -6.97
CA THR A 159 24.76 12.25 -5.51
C THR A 159 24.87 13.73 -5.14
N HIS A 160 24.20 14.17 -4.06
CA HIS A 160 24.15 15.60 -3.71
C HIS A 160 23.65 16.52 -4.85
N MET A 161 22.82 16.00 -5.76
CA MET A 161 22.41 16.68 -7.00
C MET A 161 23.56 17.06 -7.95
N GLN A 162 24.74 16.44 -7.79
CA GLN A 162 25.87 16.53 -8.71
C GLN A 162 26.00 15.24 -9.51
N ALA A 163 26.34 15.36 -10.78
CA ALA A 163 26.61 14.19 -11.63
C ALA A 163 27.80 13.43 -11.04
N ALA A 164 27.59 12.16 -10.71
CA ALA A 164 28.53 11.32 -10.00
C ALA A 164 29.16 10.30 -10.95
N GLN A 165 28.34 9.39 -11.49
CA GLN A 165 28.76 8.36 -12.43
C GLN A 165 27.64 8.06 -13.43
N PRO A 166 27.95 7.67 -14.68
CA PRO A 166 26.98 7.13 -15.61
C PRO A 166 26.27 5.89 -15.05
N ILE A 167 24.94 5.89 -15.14
CA ILE A 167 24.06 4.75 -14.86
C ILE A 167 23.12 4.55 -16.07
N THR A 168 22.13 3.66 -15.97
CA THR A 168 21.03 3.60 -16.95
C THR A 168 19.70 3.94 -16.33
N TYR A 169 18.78 4.46 -17.14
CA TYR A 169 17.42 4.72 -16.70
C TYR A 169 16.71 3.44 -16.25
N GLY A 170 17.01 2.31 -16.91
CA GLY A 170 16.52 1.01 -16.46
C GLY A 170 17.08 0.56 -15.12
N TYR A 171 18.36 0.82 -14.85
CA TYR A 171 18.98 0.57 -13.54
C TYR A 171 18.28 1.35 -12.41
N TYR A 172 17.90 2.61 -12.67
CA TYR A 172 17.13 3.42 -11.72
C TYR A 172 15.76 2.79 -11.38
N PHE A 173 15.00 2.34 -12.38
CA PHE A 173 13.72 1.65 -12.14
C PHE A 173 13.90 0.32 -11.41
N SER A 174 14.92 -0.47 -11.77
CA SER A 174 15.25 -1.70 -11.04
C SER A 174 15.52 -1.41 -9.56
N ALA A 175 16.17 -0.28 -9.22
CA ALA A 175 16.39 0.12 -7.83
C ALA A 175 15.10 0.54 -7.11
N LEU A 176 14.15 1.17 -7.79
CA LEU A 176 12.82 1.48 -7.23
C LEU A 176 12.03 0.20 -6.91
N VAL A 177 12.09 -0.80 -7.79
CA VAL A 177 11.44 -2.10 -7.57
C VAL A 177 12.00 -2.81 -6.33
N GLU A 178 13.31 -2.72 -6.06
CA GLU A 178 13.86 -3.21 -4.78
C GLU A 178 13.23 -2.53 -3.56
N ALA A 179 13.00 -1.22 -3.64
CA ALA A 179 12.39 -0.47 -2.54
C ALA A 179 10.93 -0.85 -2.34
N TRP A 180 10.13 -0.85 -3.40
CA TRP A 180 8.73 -1.25 -3.34
C TRP A 180 8.54 -2.72 -2.99
N SER A 181 9.46 -3.61 -3.35
CA SER A 181 9.42 -5.01 -2.91
C SER A 181 9.46 -5.14 -1.39
N ARG A 182 10.29 -4.32 -0.71
CA ARG A 182 10.29 -4.27 0.76
C ARG A 182 8.99 -3.70 1.31
N ASP A 183 8.35 -2.77 0.60
CA ASP A 183 7.05 -2.23 1.00
C ASP A 183 5.93 -3.27 0.83
N ILE A 184 5.99 -4.14 -0.18
CA ILE A 184 5.10 -5.31 -0.29
C ILE A 184 5.34 -6.25 0.91
N ASP A 185 6.59 -6.54 1.28
CA ASP A 185 6.90 -7.39 2.44
C ASP A 185 6.31 -6.82 3.73
N ARG A 186 6.37 -5.49 3.94
CA ARG A 186 5.73 -4.82 5.08
C ARG A 186 4.22 -4.98 5.07
N LEU A 187 3.58 -4.82 3.92
CA LEU A 187 2.14 -5.00 3.81
C LEU A 187 1.72 -6.46 4.01
N GLN A 188 2.55 -7.43 3.59
CA GLN A 188 2.33 -8.85 3.89
C GLN A 188 2.43 -9.13 5.39
N HIS A 189 3.37 -8.50 6.10
CA HIS A 189 3.43 -8.60 7.56
C HIS A 189 2.17 -8.02 8.23
N VAL A 190 1.68 -6.88 7.75
CA VAL A 190 0.40 -6.31 8.22
C VAL A 190 -0.76 -7.32 8.02
N LEU A 191 -0.78 -8.09 6.93
CA LEU A 191 -1.80 -9.12 6.73
C LEU A 191 -1.76 -10.20 7.81
N GLU A 192 -0.57 -10.59 8.28
CA GLU A 192 -0.41 -11.55 9.39
C GLU A 192 -1.04 -10.98 10.67
N THR A 193 -0.75 -9.71 10.99
CA THR A 193 -1.32 -9.02 12.16
C THR A 193 -2.85 -8.86 12.04
N VAL A 194 -3.37 -8.59 10.84
CA VAL A 194 -4.80 -8.44 10.58
C VAL A 194 -5.57 -9.76 10.69
N ASP A 195 -4.95 -10.89 10.34
CA ASP A 195 -5.56 -12.21 10.17
C ASP A 195 -5.87 -12.94 11.49
N GLY A 196 -6.67 -12.32 12.34
CA GLY A 196 -7.24 -12.93 13.54
C GLY A 196 -8.65 -12.41 13.82
N CYS A 197 -9.59 -13.30 14.12
CA CYS A 197 -11.01 -12.97 14.31
C CYS A 197 -11.33 -12.55 15.76
N PRO A 198 -11.88 -11.34 15.99
CA PRO A 198 -12.34 -10.89 17.30
C PRO A 198 -13.64 -11.52 17.79
N MET A 199 -14.50 -12.03 16.90
CA MET A 199 -15.84 -12.54 17.26
C MET A 199 -15.79 -13.53 18.43
N GLY A 200 -16.74 -13.37 19.36
CA GLY A 200 -16.85 -14.17 20.57
C GLY A 200 -16.10 -13.60 21.77
N ALA A 201 -15.40 -12.46 21.62
CA ALA A 201 -14.91 -11.67 22.74
C ALA A 201 -16.06 -10.91 23.46
N CYS A 202 -17.22 -10.79 22.81
CA CYS A 202 -18.35 -9.99 23.27
C CYS A 202 -17.91 -8.59 23.66
N ALA A 203 -18.29 -8.11 24.85
CA ALA A 203 -17.89 -6.78 25.30
C ALA A 203 -16.39 -6.64 25.53
N LEU A 204 -15.75 -7.66 26.13
CA LEU A 204 -14.31 -7.75 26.44
C LEU A 204 -13.90 -9.06 27.14
N ALA A 205 -14.84 -9.81 27.71
CA ALA A 205 -14.55 -10.96 28.59
C ALA A 205 -15.03 -12.31 28.02
N GLY A 206 -15.40 -12.36 26.75
CA GLY A 206 -16.05 -13.52 26.16
C GLY A 206 -17.49 -13.69 26.67
N THR A 207 -17.92 -14.94 26.77
CA THR A 207 -19.31 -15.31 27.09
C THR A 207 -19.38 -16.62 27.87
N SER A 208 -20.48 -16.80 28.61
CA SER A 208 -20.83 -18.07 29.27
C SER A 208 -21.51 -19.08 28.35
N PHE A 209 -21.90 -18.67 27.13
CA PHE A 209 -22.46 -19.57 26.13
C PHE A 209 -21.34 -20.43 25.50
N PRO A 210 -21.60 -21.71 25.18
CA PRO A 210 -20.61 -22.59 24.55
C PRO A 210 -20.48 -22.27 23.06
N ILE A 211 -19.86 -21.14 22.72
CA ILE A 211 -19.67 -20.70 21.33
C ILE A 211 -18.46 -21.37 20.67
N ASP A 212 -18.53 -21.56 19.35
CA ASP A 212 -17.38 -21.99 18.53
C ASP A 212 -16.77 -20.80 17.79
N ARG A 213 -15.71 -20.23 18.36
CA ARG A 213 -14.98 -19.10 17.76
C ARG A 213 -14.20 -19.51 16.52
N THR A 214 -13.78 -20.77 16.42
CA THR A 214 -13.03 -21.28 15.26
C THR A 214 -13.95 -21.37 14.04
N LEU A 215 -15.17 -21.89 14.21
CA LEU A 215 -16.19 -21.91 13.16
C LEU A 215 -16.46 -20.50 12.62
N THR A 216 -16.77 -19.54 13.50
CA THR A 216 -17.03 -18.14 13.06
C THR A 216 -15.82 -17.52 12.37
N SER A 217 -14.60 -17.80 12.84
CA SER A 217 -13.36 -17.33 12.20
C SER A 217 -13.21 -17.87 10.78
N ASN A 218 -13.40 -19.17 10.60
CA ASN A 218 -13.28 -19.85 9.31
C ASN A 218 -14.32 -19.34 8.30
N LEU A 219 -15.57 -19.16 8.73
CA LEU A 219 -16.65 -18.65 7.87
C LEU A 219 -16.44 -17.20 7.44
N LEU A 220 -15.67 -16.43 8.19
CA LEU A 220 -15.29 -15.04 7.85
C LEU A 220 -13.92 -14.97 7.14
N GLY A 221 -13.33 -16.12 6.82
CA GLY A 221 -12.07 -16.24 6.11
C GLY A 221 -10.85 -15.80 6.93
N PHE A 222 -10.95 -15.75 8.26
CA PHE A 222 -9.78 -15.62 9.15
C PHE A 222 -9.10 -16.97 9.35
N SER A 223 -7.83 -16.98 9.72
CA SER A 223 -7.09 -18.22 9.97
C SER A 223 -7.39 -18.79 11.36
N GLN A 224 -7.72 -17.92 12.31
CA GLN A 224 -7.90 -18.26 13.72
C GLN A 224 -8.64 -17.16 14.49
N PRO A 225 -9.24 -17.50 15.65
CA PRO A 225 -9.67 -16.49 16.61
C PRO A 225 -8.47 -15.84 17.31
N LEU A 226 -8.62 -14.58 17.71
CA LEU A 226 -7.65 -13.94 18.59
C LEU A 226 -7.63 -14.59 19.98
N GLY A 227 -6.43 -14.79 20.53
CA GLY A 227 -6.22 -15.60 21.74
C GLY A 227 -6.81 -15.00 23.03
N ASN A 228 -6.88 -13.68 23.15
CA ASN A 228 -7.38 -13.00 24.35
C ASN A 228 -8.60 -12.12 24.03
N ALA A 229 -9.69 -12.26 24.79
CA ALA A 229 -10.94 -11.52 24.55
C ALA A 229 -10.83 -10.01 24.79
N LEU A 230 -10.04 -9.58 25.78
CA LEU A 230 -9.83 -8.16 26.04
C LEU A 230 -9.03 -7.52 24.90
N ASP A 231 -7.94 -8.16 24.52
CA ASP A 231 -7.10 -7.73 23.38
C ASP A 231 -7.90 -7.66 22.07
N SER A 232 -8.78 -8.63 21.84
CA SER A 232 -9.63 -8.72 20.64
C SER A 232 -10.45 -7.45 20.38
N VAL A 233 -10.87 -6.76 21.44
CA VAL A 233 -11.68 -5.53 21.35
C VAL A 233 -10.88 -4.27 21.62
N ALA A 234 -9.76 -4.37 22.34
CA ALA A 234 -8.88 -3.25 22.73
C ALA A 234 -7.88 -2.89 21.63
N SER A 235 -7.15 -3.87 21.08
CA SER A 235 -6.02 -3.59 20.19
C SER A 235 -6.47 -3.00 18.85
N ARG A 236 -5.70 -2.02 18.37
CA ARG A 236 -5.79 -1.43 17.02
C ARG A 236 -4.43 -1.40 16.34
N ASP A 237 -3.51 -2.25 16.79
CA ASP A 237 -2.13 -2.27 16.30
C ASP A 237 -2.06 -2.53 14.80
N PHE A 238 -2.93 -3.40 14.27
CA PHE A 238 -3.04 -3.66 12.83
C PHE A 238 -3.28 -2.38 12.00
N ALA A 239 -4.04 -1.42 12.54
CA ALA A 239 -4.33 -0.16 11.85
C ALA A 239 -3.17 0.84 11.97
N LEU A 240 -2.47 0.84 13.11
CA LEU A 240 -1.26 1.64 13.31
C LEU A 240 -0.11 1.15 12.43
N GLU A 241 0.11 -0.17 12.40
CA GLU A 241 1.09 -0.83 11.54
C GLU A 241 0.81 -0.56 10.07
N LEU A 242 -0.46 -0.69 9.64
CA LEU A 242 -0.87 -0.33 8.28
C LEU A 242 -0.58 1.14 7.97
N SER A 243 -0.95 2.06 8.86
CA SER A 243 -0.69 3.50 8.65
C SER A 243 0.81 3.81 8.53
N ALA A 244 1.64 3.17 9.35
CA ALA A 244 3.09 3.28 9.27
C ALA A 244 3.66 2.71 7.95
N ALA A 245 3.20 1.53 7.54
CA ALA A 245 3.61 0.91 6.27
C ALA A 245 3.25 1.79 5.07
N LEU A 246 2.05 2.38 5.05
CA LEU A 246 1.64 3.30 3.99
C LEU A 246 2.46 4.60 3.98
N SER A 247 2.80 5.14 5.14
CA SER A 247 3.67 6.32 5.24
C SER A 247 5.05 6.06 4.65
N ILE A 248 5.65 4.90 4.96
CA ILE A 248 6.96 4.49 4.44
C ILE A 248 6.89 4.31 2.91
N LEU A 249 5.87 3.60 2.42
CA LEU A 249 5.62 3.41 0.99
C LEU A 249 5.51 4.77 0.27
N MET A 250 4.71 5.69 0.81
CA MET A 250 4.53 7.00 0.18
C MET A 250 5.79 7.87 0.22
N ILE A 251 6.65 7.72 1.24
CA ILE A 251 7.97 8.35 1.26
C ILE A 251 8.84 7.81 0.11
N THR A 252 8.84 6.50 -0.14
CA THR A 252 9.52 5.90 -1.30
C THR A 252 9.01 6.50 -2.61
N CYS A 253 7.69 6.54 -2.80
CA CYS A 253 7.06 7.15 -3.98
C CYS A 253 7.43 8.64 -4.13
N SER A 254 7.38 9.41 -3.03
CA SER A 254 7.70 10.84 -3.02
C SER A 254 9.15 11.13 -3.46
N ARG A 255 10.10 10.25 -3.13
CA ARG A 255 11.49 10.37 -3.59
C ARG A 255 11.60 10.24 -5.11
N MET A 256 10.95 9.23 -5.71
CA MET A 256 10.86 9.12 -7.17
C MET A 256 10.19 10.34 -7.78
N VAL A 257 9.09 10.80 -7.19
CA VAL A 257 8.35 11.98 -7.66
C VAL A 257 9.23 13.23 -7.62
N GLN A 258 10.08 13.38 -6.60
CA GLN A 258 11.05 14.48 -6.50
C GLN A 258 12.09 14.41 -7.63
N ASP A 259 12.61 13.22 -7.94
CA ASP A 259 13.53 13.02 -9.05
C ASP A 259 12.86 13.41 -10.37
N PHE A 260 11.65 12.91 -10.62
CA PHE A 260 10.87 13.22 -11.82
C PHE A 260 10.55 14.70 -11.94
N TYR A 261 10.27 15.37 -10.81
CA TYR A 261 9.97 16.80 -10.79
C TYR A 261 11.17 17.61 -11.25
N ILE A 262 12.37 17.30 -10.75
CA ILE A 262 13.60 17.98 -11.18
C ILE A 262 13.99 17.59 -12.61
N TRP A 263 13.89 16.31 -12.97
CA TRP A 263 14.24 15.84 -14.31
C TRP A 263 13.33 16.39 -15.41
N SER A 264 12.11 16.78 -15.06
CA SER A 264 11.16 17.42 -15.99
C SER A 264 11.38 18.92 -16.21
N THR A 265 12.25 19.58 -15.43
CA THR A 265 12.48 21.03 -15.62
C THR A 265 13.21 21.29 -16.94
N PRO A 266 13.05 22.46 -17.58
CA PRO A 266 13.76 22.77 -18.83
C PRO A 266 15.29 22.70 -18.72
N GLU A 267 15.85 22.93 -17.53
CA GLU A 267 17.29 22.87 -17.26
C GLU A 267 17.81 21.43 -17.34
N TYR A 268 17.08 20.46 -16.78
CA TYR A 268 17.42 19.04 -16.92
C TYR A 268 16.91 18.47 -18.25
N GLY A 269 15.61 18.61 -18.51
CA GLY A 269 14.92 18.19 -19.72
C GLY A 269 15.07 16.69 -19.99
N PHE A 270 15.15 15.89 -18.94
CA PHE A 270 15.35 14.45 -19.03
C PHE A 270 14.05 13.68 -19.23
N LEU A 271 12.91 14.24 -18.83
CA LEU A 271 11.63 13.57 -18.93
C LEU A 271 10.61 14.40 -19.72
N THR A 272 9.87 13.71 -20.58
CA THR A 272 8.73 14.27 -21.31
C THR A 272 7.44 13.65 -20.79
N PHE A 273 6.52 14.50 -20.37
CA PHE A 273 5.21 14.10 -19.85
C PHE A 273 4.18 14.09 -20.98
N PRO A 274 3.25 13.12 -21.04
CA PRO A 274 2.07 13.23 -21.89
C PRO A 274 1.14 14.37 -21.44
N ASP A 275 0.35 14.89 -22.37
CA ASP A 275 -0.61 15.98 -22.07
C ASP A 275 -1.68 15.55 -21.07
N SER A 276 -2.09 14.28 -21.08
CA SER A 276 -3.14 13.72 -20.22
C SER A 276 -2.80 13.76 -18.72
N ILE A 277 -1.52 13.90 -18.36
CA ILE A 277 -1.06 13.93 -16.96
C ILE A 277 -0.31 15.23 -16.62
N ALA A 278 -0.41 16.24 -17.48
CA ALA A 278 0.14 17.57 -17.27
C ALA A 278 -0.98 18.61 -17.10
N GLY A 279 -0.68 19.67 -16.36
CA GLY A 279 -1.50 20.88 -16.31
C GLY A 279 -0.90 21.98 -17.20
N THR A 280 -1.69 23.00 -17.52
CA THR A 280 -1.21 24.20 -18.23
C THR A 280 -1.35 25.44 -17.35
N SER A 281 -0.72 26.54 -17.77
CA SER A 281 -0.90 27.86 -17.17
C SER A 281 -2.04 28.60 -17.86
N SER A 282 -2.80 29.39 -17.09
CA SER A 282 -3.84 30.27 -17.63
C SER A 282 -3.30 31.48 -18.39
N ILE A 283 -2.04 31.87 -18.18
CA ILE A 283 -1.42 33.08 -18.74
C ILE A 283 -0.21 32.81 -19.64
N MET A 284 0.53 31.72 -19.39
CA MET A 284 1.78 31.40 -20.10
C MET A 284 1.55 30.24 -21.07
N PRO A 285 1.41 30.49 -22.39
CA PRO A 285 1.02 29.46 -23.35
C PRO A 285 2.06 28.34 -23.52
N GLN A 286 3.32 28.59 -23.15
CA GLN A 286 4.41 27.61 -23.23
C GLN A 286 4.49 26.67 -22.02
N LYS A 287 3.75 26.92 -20.92
CA LYS A 287 3.91 26.14 -19.68
C LYS A 287 3.17 24.81 -19.74
N LYS A 288 3.95 23.72 -19.62
CA LYS A 288 3.47 22.38 -19.29
C LYS A 288 3.91 22.01 -17.88
N ASN A 289 2.99 22.03 -16.93
CA ASN A 289 3.27 21.80 -15.52
C ASN A 289 3.06 20.32 -15.16
N PRO A 290 4.02 19.64 -14.52
CA PRO A 290 3.87 18.26 -14.07
C PRO A 290 3.05 18.20 -12.76
N VAL A 291 1.82 18.74 -12.77
CA VAL A 291 1.01 18.97 -11.57
C VAL A 291 0.77 17.70 -10.76
N VAL A 292 0.64 16.54 -11.42
CA VAL A 292 0.47 15.23 -10.74
C VAL A 292 1.60 14.97 -9.74
N LEU A 293 2.83 15.37 -10.04
CA LEU A 293 3.98 15.23 -9.13
C LEU A 293 3.83 16.10 -7.87
N GLU A 294 3.31 17.32 -8.01
CA GLU A 294 3.09 18.23 -6.89
C GLU A 294 2.04 17.66 -5.93
N TYR A 295 0.92 17.18 -6.47
CA TYR A 295 -0.13 16.55 -5.68
C TYR A 295 0.36 15.27 -5.00
N LEU A 296 1.15 14.42 -5.65
CA LEU A 296 1.70 13.20 -5.02
C LEU A 296 2.65 13.53 -3.86
N ARG A 297 3.50 14.55 -3.98
CA ARG A 297 4.34 15.02 -2.86
C ARG A 297 3.48 15.55 -1.71
N GLY A 298 2.46 16.35 -2.00
CA GLY A 298 1.53 16.87 -0.99
C GLY A 298 0.78 15.76 -0.25
N LYS A 299 0.26 14.77 -1.00
CA LYS A 299 -0.45 13.61 -0.44
C LYS A 299 0.43 12.74 0.44
N THR A 300 1.74 12.66 0.16
CA THR A 300 2.68 11.99 1.06
C THR A 300 2.68 12.62 2.45
N ALA A 301 2.65 13.96 2.54
CA ALA A 301 2.58 14.65 3.82
C ALA A 301 1.27 14.37 4.58
N HIS A 302 0.14 14.19 3.87
CA HIS A 302 -1.13 13.81 4.49
C HIS A 302 -1.03 12.45 5.16
N LEU A 303 -0.51 11.42 4.49
CA LEU A 303 -0.39 10.07 5.07
C LEU A 303 0.50 10.06 6.32
N VAL A 304 1.61 10.81 6.29
CA VAL A 304 2.48 10.99 7.46
C VAL A 304 1.73 11.69 8.61
N GLY A 305 0.98 12.75 8.31
CA GLY A 305 0.17 13.46 9.30
C GLY A 305 -0.95 12.60 9.91
N LEU A 306 -1.68 11.86 9.06
CA LEU A 306 -2.73 10.92 9.47
C LEU A 306 -2.19 9.79 10.35
N THR A 307 -0.98 9.31 10.05
CA THR A 307 -0.29 8.30 10.87
C THR A 307 0.08 8.85 12.24
N SER A 308 0.63 10.07 12.29
CA SER A 308 0.93 10.76 13.55
C SER A 308 -0.35 10.97 14.39
N ALA A 309 -1.45 11.38 13.74
CA ALA A 309 -2.74 11.50 14.40
C ALA A 309 -3.24 10.16 14.95
N ALA A 310 -3.13 9.06 14.18
CA ALA A 310 -3.54 7.73 14.64
C ALA A 310 -2.76 7.29 15.89
N LEU A 311 -1.42 7.37 15.83
CA LEU A 311 -0.52 7.00 16.94
C LEU A 311 -0.82 7.84 18.19
N THR A 312 -0.98 9.16 18.01
CA THR A 312 -1.18 10.07 19.14
C THR A 312 -2.59 10.00 19.74
N THR A 313 -3.60 9.56 18.98
CA THR A 313 -4.93 9.21 19.48
C THR A 313 -4.88 7.96 20.34
N VAL A 314 -4.17 6.90 19.93
CA VAL A 314 -4.13 5.62 20.67
C VAL A 314 -3.27 5.67 21.94
N LYS A 315 -2.16 6.42 21.94
CA LYS A 315 -1.12 6.36 23.00
C LYS A 315 -1.59 6.54 24.45
N SER A 316 -2.73 7.20 24.67
CA SER A 316 -3.25 7.54 26.00
C SER A 316 -4.62 6.94 26.28
N THR A 317 -5.02 5.94 25.49
CA THR A 317 -6.26 5.20 25.70
C THR A 317 -6.07 4.11 26.75
N HIS A 318 -7.16 3.70 27.40
CA HIS A 318 -7.12 2.52 28.26
C HIS A 318 -6.97 1.25 27.41
N PHE A 319 -6.36 0.20 27.97
CA PHE A 319 -6.26 -1.10 27.31
C PHE A 319 -7.60 -1.87 27.36
N THR A 320 -8.61 -1.31 26.69
CA THR A 320 -9.97 -1.84 26.54
C THR A 320 -10.64 -1.16 25.33
N HIS A 321 -11.88 -1.53 25.02
CA HIS A 321 -12.65 -0.83 24.00
C HIS A 321 -12.93 0.62 24.41
N SER A 322 -12.52 1.57 23.57
CA SER A 322 -12.80 2.99 23.75
C SER A 322 -13.03 3.69 22.40
N GLY A 323 -13.75 4.82 22.41
CA GLY A 323 -14.16 5.52 21.18
C GLY A 323 -12.99 6.18 20.45
N ASP A 324 -12.02 6.71 21.19
CA ASP A 324 -10.77 7.25 20.69
C ASP A 324 -9.95 6.19 19.92
N SER A 325 -9.71 5.02 20.53
CA SER A 325 -8.96 3.93 19.89
C SER A 325 -9.74 3.31 18.72
N SER A 326 -10.99 2.90 18.94
CA SER A 326 -11.74 2.09 17.96
C SER A 326 -12.43 2.89 16.86
N ARG A 327 -12.57 4.21 17.01
CA ARG A 327 -13.33 5.05 16.07
C ARG A 327 -12.49 6.19 15.51
N GLU A 328 -11.88 6.99 16.39
CA GLU A 328 -11.12 8.16 15.95
C GLU A 328 -9.76 7.79 15.33
N SER A 329 -9.06 6.76 15.84
CA SER A 329 -7.79 6.33 15.25
C SER A 329 -7.97 5.55 13.94
N THR A 330 -9.01 4.72 13.83
CA THR A 330 -9.26 3.92 12.61
C THR A 330 -9.74 4.78 11.45
N ARG A 331 -10.42 5.90 11.73
CA ARG A 331 -10.78 6.91 10.72
C ARG A 331 -9.59 7.34 9.87
N THR A 332 -8.49 7.74 10.50
CA THR A 332 -7.31 8.26 9.77
C THR A 332 -6.60 7.16 8.99
N CYS A 333 -6.65 5.91 9.47
CA CYS A 333 -6.17 4.75 8.73
C CYS A 333 -6.97 4.52 7.43
N TRP A 334 -8.30 4.59 7.47
CA TRP A 334 -9.14 4.42 6.28
C TRP A 334 -8.93 5.52 5.25
N GLU A 335 -8.84 6.77 5.70
CA GLU A 335 -8.50 7.91 4.84
C GLU A 335 -7.12 7.71 4.18
N SER A 336 -6.13 7.21 4.94
CA SER A 336 -4.80 6.89 4.41
C SER A 336 -4.84 5.78 3.36
N CYS A 337 -5.62 4.72 3.58
CA CYS A 337 -5.74 3.62 2.62
C CYS A 337 -6.38 4.06 1.29
N GLU A 338 -7.43 4.89 1.36
CA GLU A 338 -8.09 5.42 0.16
C GLU A 338 -7.21 6.39 -0.62
N GLU A 339 -6.45 7.23 0.08
CA GLU A 339 -5.51 8.13 -0.57
C GLU A 339 -4.31 7.35 -1.16
N ALA A 340 -3.78 6.35 -0.45
CA ALA A 340 -2.70 5.51 -0.96
C ALA A 340 -3.06 4.80 -2.26
N LEU A 341 -4.27 4.23 -2.37
CA LEU A 341 -4.73 3.61 -3.62
C LEU A 341 -4.76 4.60 -4.80
N LYS A 342 -5.32 5.80 -4.59
CA LYS A 342 -5.34 6.86 -5.61
C LYS A 342 -3.92 7.30 -5.99
N CYS A 343 -3.01 7.39 -5.01
CA CYS A 343 -1.61 7.71 -5.26
C CYS A 343 -0.93 6.62 -6.08
N LEU A 344 -1.14 5.34 -5.78
CA LEU A 344 -0.57 4.22 -6.53
C LEU A 344 -1.08 4.19 -7.98
N ASP A 345 -2.35 4.47 -8.21
CA ASP A 345 -2.91 4.61 -9.56
C ASP A 345 -2.19 5.72 -10.35
N LEU A 346 -1.97 6.89 -9.72
CA LEU A 346 -1.21 7.97 -10.34
C LEU A 346 0.27 7.61 -10.56
N MET A 347 0.91 6.93 -9.60
CA MET A 347 2.29 6.44 -9.76
C MET A 347 2.41 5.47 -10.95
N ALA A 348 1.40 4.62 -11.18
CA ALA A 348 1.37 3.73 -12.33
C ALA A 348 1.30 4.51 -13.66
N LEU A 349 0.56 5.62 -13.72
CA LEU A 349 0.58 6.51 -14.89
C LEU A 349 1.99 7.09 -15.11
N LEU A 350 2.65 7.55 -14.04
CA LEU A 350 3.99 8.13 -14.13
C LEU A 350 5.02 7.13 -14.65
N VAL A 351 5.03 5.91 -14.11
CA VAL A 351 5.97 4.85 -14.51
C VAL A 351 5.74 4.45 -15.97
N ARG A 352 4.48 4.32 -16.40
CA ARG A 352 4.16 3.81 -17.74
C ARG A 352 4.31 4.87 -18.83
N ASP A 353 3.85 6.10 -18.56
CA ASP A 353 3.58 7.06 -19.63
C ASP A 353 4.66 8.16 -19.75
N VAL A 354 5.42 8.46 -18.70
CA VAL A 354 6.50 9.45 -18.74
C VAL A 354 7.71 8.88 -19.49
N GLN A 355 8.16 9.57 -20.53
CA GLN A 355 9.22 9.08 -21.41
C GLN A 355 10.57 9.76 -21.13
N PRO A 356 11.68 9.01 -21.16
CA PRO A 356 13.01 9.59 -21.06
C PRO A 356 13.44 10.25 -22.38
N GLU A 357 14.04 11.44 -22.30
CA GLU A 357 14.74 12.11 -23.38
C GLU A 357 16.14 11.51 -23.55
N ARG A 358 16.20 10.31 -24.15
CA ARG A 358 17.37 9.43 -24.22
C ARG A 358 18.63 10.13 -24.74
N GLU A 359 18.51 10.88 -25.83
CA GLU A 359 19.65 11.59 -26.44
C GLU A 359 20.19 12.67 -25.50
N ARG A 360 19.30 13.37 -24.80
CA ARG A 360 19.67 14.41 -23.85
C ARG A 360 20.32 13.83 -22.60
N MET A 361 19.79 12.73 -22.07
CA MET A 361 20.40 12.00 -20.96
C MET A 361 21.81 11.50 -21.30
N ALA A 362 21.97 10.86 -22.47
CA ALA A 362 23.26 10.35 -22.94
C ALA A 362 24.26 11.50 -23.18
N SER A 363 23.82 12.55 -23.88
CA SER A 363 24.64 13.75 -24.13
C SER A 363 25.09 14.40 -22.82
N ARG A 364 24.23 14.46 -21.79
CA ARG A 364 24.62 15.01 -20.50
C ARG A 364 25.72 14.16 -19.84
N ALA A 365 25.56 12.85 -19.82
CA ALA A 365 26.56 11.92 -19.26
C ALA A 365 27.90 11.97 -20.02
N SER A 366 27.90 12.22 -21.34
CA SER A 366 29.13 12.34 -22.14
C SER A 366 29.89 13.64 -21.91
N ASN A 367 29.15 14.73 -21.65
CA ASN A 367 29.74 16.06 -21.57
C ASN A 367 30.14 16.45 -20.15
N ASP A 368 29.46 15.92 -19.13
CA ASP A 368 29.85 16.13 -17.74
C ASP A 368 31.04 15.24 -17.34
N PHE A 369 31.65 15.54 -16.20
CA PHE A 369 32.82 14.82 -15.70
C PHE A 369 32.46 13.54 -14.92
N SER A 370 31.24 12.99 -15.08
CA SER A 370 30.82 11.81 -14.29
C SER A 370 31.58 10.53 -14.67
N ALA A 371 32.12 10.43 -15.88
CA ALA A 371 32.87 9.25 -16.33
C ALA A 371 34.34 9.23 -15.84
N VAL A 372 34.87 10.32 -15.28
CA VAL A 372 36.31 10.47 -15.01
C VAL A 372 36.84 9.57 -13.89
N THR A 373 35.98 8.98 -13.05
CA THR A 373 36.41 7.97 -12.07
C THR A 373 37.09 6.79 -12.77
N ASP A 374 36.60 6.37 -13.93
CA ASP A 374 37.19 5.26 -14.69
C ASP A 374 38.59 5.59 -15.21
N LEU A 375 38.91 6.87 -15.43
CA LEU A 375 40.29 7.29 -15.76
C LEU A 375 41.24 7.11 -14.58
N ALA A 376 40.76 7.36 -13.35
CA ALA A 376 41.56 7.09 -12.16
C ALA A 376 41.78 5.57 -12.00
N ASP A 377 40.74 4.76 -12.21
CA ASP A 377 40.86 3.30 -12.19
C ASP A 377 41.76 2.76 -13.31
N LEU A 378 41.78 3.42 -14.48
CA LEU A 378 42.68 3.08 -15.58
C LEU A 378 44.16 3.35 -15.20
N LEU A 379 44.45 4.48 -14.56
CA LEU A 379 45.79 4.78 -14.04
C LEU A 379 46.25 3.76 -12.99
N VAL A 380 45.36 3.34 -12.09
CA VAL A 380 45.68 2.30 -11.11
C VAL A 380 46.01 0.97 -11.80
N ARG A 381 45.18 0.55 -12.77
CA ARG A 381 45.34 -0.74 -13.46
C ARG A 381 46.54 -0.80 -14.40
N ASN A 382 46.80 0.28 -15.13
CA ASN A 382 47.72 0.25 -16.27
C ASN A 382 49.03 1.03 -16.02
N ALA A 383 49.07 1.92 -15.04
CA ALA A 383 50.25 2.75 -14.76
C ALA A 383 50.91 2.47 -13.40
N ASP A 384 50.42 1.49 -12.62
CA ASP A 384 50.93 1.12 -11.29
C ASP A 384 51.01 2.32 -10.35
N LEU A 385 49.87 3.02 -10.20
CA LEU A 385 49.71 4.16 -9.32
C LEU A 385 48.75 3.82 -8.18
N SER A 386 48.98 4.42 -7.01
CA SER A 386 47.98 4.38 -5.94
C SER A 386 46.71 5.08 -6.40
N PHE A 387 45.53 4.65 -5.91
CA PHE A 387 44.29 5.35 -6.23
C PHE A 387 44.31 6.81 -5.79
N ARG A 388 45.04 7.15 -4.71
CA ARG A 388 45.17 8.52 -4.23
C ARG A 388 45.90 9.41 -5.24
N ASP A 389 47.00 8.91 -5.81
CA ASP A 389 47.75 9.62 -6.84
C ASP A 389 46.95 9.72 -8.13
N ALA A 390 46.33 8.62 -8.57
CA ALA A 390 45.46 8.61 -9.74
C ALA A 390 44.31 9.63 -9.60
N HIS A 391 43.66 9.67 -8.44
CA HIS A 391 42.62 10.67 -8.13
C HIS A 391 43.16 12.10 -8.18
N HIS A 392 44.35 12.38 -7.62
CA HIS A 392 44.95 13.72 -7.68
C HIS A 392 45.30 14.14 -9.11
N ILE A 393 45.86 13.23 -9.90
CA ILE A 393 46.17 13.43 -11.32
C ILE A 393 44.89 13.76 -12.10
N ILE A 394 43.85 12.92 -12.01
CA ILE A 394 42.59 13.17 -12.71
C ILE A 394 41.90 14.43 -12.18
N GLY A 395 42.00 14.73 -10.88
CA GLY A 395 41.51 15.97 -10.31
C GLY A 395 42.18 17.22 -10.92
N ALA A 396 43.48 17.16 -11.19
CA ALA A 396 44.21 18.23 -11.88
C ALA A 396 43.79 18.35 -13.37
N VAL A 397 43.60 17.21 -14.05
CA VAL A 397 43.11 17.17 -15.44
C VAL A 397 41.71 17.77 -15.56
N VAL A 398 40.79 17.40 -14.66
CA VAL A 398 39.42 17.95 -14.61
C VAL A 398 39.45 19.45 -14.32
N ARG A 399 40.30 19.91 -13.38
CA ARG A 399 40.47 21.34 -13.11
C ARG A 399 40.93 22.09 -14.34
N ARG A 400 41.95 21.59 -15.03
CA ARG A 400 42.44 22.18 -16.29
C ARG A 400 41.33 22.24 -17.34
N ALA A 401 40.59 21.15 -17.53
CA ALA A 401 39.47 21.13 -18.48
C ALA A 401 38.39 22.17 -18.14
N LEU A 402 38.05 22.32 -16.85
CA LEU A 402 37.10 23.35 -16.39
C LEU A 402 37.61 24.77 -16.63
N ASP A 403 38.88 25.04 -16.31
CA ASP A 403 39.51 26.35 -16.52
C ASP A 403 39.56 26.72 -18.02
N GLU A 404 39.79 25.73 -18.89
CA GLU A 404 39.79 25.85 -20.34
C GLU A 404 38.39 25.75 -20.98
N ARG A 405 37.33 25.53 -20.18
CA ARG A 405 35.93 25.32 -20.61
C ARG A 405 35.75 24.18 -21.61
N LEU A 406 36.51 23.11 -21.44
CA LEU A 406 36.44 21.89 -22.22
C LEU A 406 35.46 20.89 -21.58
N PRO A 407 34.67 20.15 -22.38
CA PRO A 407 33.86 19.05 -21.87
C PRO A 407 34.74 17.85 -21.48
N ALA A 408 34.19 16.91 -20.70
CA ALA A 408 34.94 15.73 -20.27
C ALA A 408 35.51 14.91 -21.44
N ILE A 409 34.75 14.77 -22.54
CA ILE A 409 35.17 14.04 -23.75
C ILE A 409 36.38 14.67 -24.47
N ALA A 410 36.76 15.91 -24.13
CA ALA A 410 37.94 16.57 -24.68
C ALA A 410 39.22 16.27 -23.87
N ILE A 411 39.15 15.50 -22.78
CA ILE A 411 40.33 15.06 -22.03
C ILE A 411 41.19 14.16 -22.92
N THR A 412 42.47 14.50 -23.05
CA THR A 412 43.44 13.77 -23.89
C THR A 412 44.48 13.03 -23.05
N THR A 413 45.15 12.04 -23.65
CA THR A 413 46.32 11.38 -23.05
C THR A 413 47.42 12.38 -22.68
N GLY A 414 47.62 13.43 -23.49
CA GLY A 414 48.59 14.49 -23.21
C GLY A 414 48.30 15.23 -21.90
N MET A 415 47.04 15.58 -21.65
CA MET A 415 46.64 16.22 -20.37
C MET A 415 46.93 15.30 -19.17
N ILE A 416 46.66 14.01 -19.32
CA ILE A 416 46.91 13.01 -18.27
C ILE A 416 48.41 12.81 -18.05
N ASP A 417 49.21 12.72 -19.12
CA ASP A 417 50.66 12.57 -19.03
C ASP A 417 51.33 13.81 -18.39
N ASP A 418 50.89 15.02 -18.75
CA ASP A 418 51.36 16.26 -18.12
C ASP A 418 51.11 16.25 -16.60
N ALA A 419 49.89 15.92 -16.18
CA ALA A 419 49.50 15.86 -14.78
C ALA A 419 50.22 14.72 -14.02
N THR A 420 50.40 13.56 -14.66
CA THR A 420 51.14 12.43 -14.09
C THR A 420 52.62 12.79 -13.91
N GLN A 421 53.23 13.42 -14.91
CA GLN A 421 54.62 13.88 -14.85
C GLN A 421 54.84 14.89 -13.69
N GLN A 422 53.87 15.77 -13.45
CA GLN A 422 53.92 16.72 -12.34
C GLN A 422 53.74 16.06 -10.96
N GLN A 423 52.82 15.10 -10.84
CA GLN A 423 52.50 14.46 -9.56
C GLN A 423 53.55 13.43 -9.12
N VAL A 424 54.01 12.57 -10.04
CA VAL A 424 54.86 11.41 -9.71
C VAL A 424 56.16 11.33 -10.52
N GLY A 425 56.49 12.36 -11.30
CA GLY A 425 57.78 12.47 -12.00
C GLY A 425 57.94 11.59 -13.24
N ARG A 426 56.87 10.93 -13.72
CA ARG A 426 56.87 10.13 -14.96
C ARG A 426 55.55 10.24 -15.70
N ARG A 427 55.53 9.89 -16.99
CA ARG A 427 54.30 9.76 -17.79
C ARG A 427 53.55 8.48 -17.45
N ALA A 428 52.22 8.51 -17.62
CA ALA A 428 51.38 7.31 -17.50
C ALA A 428 51.45 6.47 -18.77
N ALA A 429 51.65 7.11 -19.93
CA ALA A 429 51.72 6.47 -21.25
C ALA A 429 50.50 5.59 -21.58
N LEU A 430 49.31 6.03 -21.17
CA LEU A 430 48.05 5.37 -21.49
C LEU A 430 47.75 5.46 -22.97
N SER A 431 47.06 4.44 -23.51
CA SER A 431 46.61 4.48 -24.90
C SER A 431 45.45 5.48 -25.07
N ALA A 432 45.39 6.14 -26.22
CA ALA A 432 44.28 7.05 -26.55
C ALA A 432 42.94 6.31 -26.63
N GLU A 433 42.97 5.05 -27.04
CA GLU A 433 41.78 4.18 -27.11
C GLU A 433 41.22 3.88 -25.71
N ASP A 434 42.07 3.55 -24.73
CA ASP A 434 41.61 3.26 -23.37
C ASP A 434 41.05 4.50 -22.68
N VAL A 435 41.69 5.66 -22.87
CA VAL A 435 41.17 6.94 -22.36
C VAL A 435 39.81 7.27 -22.97
N ALA A 436 39.66 7.09 -24.29
CA ALA A 436 38.38 7.30 -24.96
C ALA A 436 37.28 6.35 -24.44
N LYS A 437 37.60 5.07 -24.22
CA LYS A 437 36.66 4.09 -23.63
C LYS A 437 36.24 4.46 -22.21
N CYS A 438 37.15 4.97 -21.37
CA CYS A 438 36.80 5.42 -20.02
C CYS A 438 35.84 6.62 -20.03
N LEU A 439 36.00 7.53 -21.00
CA LEU A 439 35.19 8.73 -21.15
C LEU A 439 33.86 8.48 -21.87
N ASP A 440 33.71 7.38 -22.62
CA ASP A 440 32.44 6.97 -23.20
C ASP A 440 31.49 6.43 -22.10
N PRO A 441 30.37 7.11 -21.81
CA PRO A 441 29.42 6.68 -20.78
C PRO A 441 28.85 5.27 -21.00
N ILE A 442 28.74 4.80 -22.24
CA ILE A 442 28.26 3.45 -22.55
C ILE A 442 29.30 2.41 -22.14
N CYS A 443 30.56 2.61 -22.52
CA CYS A 443 31.67 1.75 -22.09
C CYS A 443 31.81 1.76 -20.56
N ASN A 444 31.69 2.94 -19.96
CA ASN A 444 31.74 3.18 -18.52
C ASN A 444 30.66 2.36 -17.77
N VAL A 445 29.40 2.41 -18.23
CA VAL A 445 28.32 1.57 -17.69
C VAL A 445 28.58 0.07 -17.91
N ASN A 446 28.98 -0.34 -19.12
CA ASN A 446 29.24 -1.74 -19.45
C ASN A 446 30.39 -2.37 -18.65
N GLY A 447 31.37 -1.55 -18.25
CA GLY A 447 32.50 -1.97 -17.43
C GLY A 447 32.15 -2.23 -15.96
N ARG A 448 31.02 -1.70 -15.47
CA ARG A 448 30.56 -1.90 -14.09
C ARG A 448 29.74 -3.18 -13.95
N GLN A 449 30.45 -4.30 -13.80
CA GLN A 449 29.87 -5.65 -13.77
C GLN A 449 29.81 -6.27 -12.36
N SER A 450 30.14 -5.53 -11.30
CA SER A 450 29.99 -6.03 -9.94
C SER A 450 28.52 -6.30 -9.60
N TYR A 451 28.27 -7.12 -8.58
CA TYR A 451 26.91 -7.43 -8.15
C TYR A 451 26.12 -6.15 -7.83
N GLY A 452 24.98 -5.98 -8.48
CA GLY A 452 24.11 -4.80 -8.32
C GLY A 452 24.57 -3.56 -9.08
N ALA A 453 25.48 -3.69 -10.03
CA ALA A 453 25.98 -2.58 -10.84
C ALA A 453 25.12 -2.31 -12.10
N PRO A 454 25.29 -1.16 -12.80
CA PRO A 454 24.37 -0.72 -13.85
C PRO A 454 24.61 -1.36 -15.24
N ALA A 455 25.58 -2.28 -15.40
CA ALA A 455 25.79 -2.94 -16.68
C ALA A 455 24.49 -3.62 -17.17
N PRO A 456 24.07 -3.43 -18.43
CA PRO A 456 22.75 -3.85 -18.89
C PRO A 456 22.49 -5.35 -18.73
N GLN A 457 23.52 -6.19 -18.86
CA GLN A 457 23.41 -7.61 -18.59
C GLN A 457 23.05 -7.89 -17.12
N GLY A 458 23.78 -7.31 -16.18
CA GLY A 458 23.52 -7.47 -14.75
C GLY A 458 22.16 -6.91 -14.32
N VAL A 459 21.73 -5.80 -14.93
CA VAL A 459 20.38 -5.25 -14.73
C VAL A 459 19.30 -6.24 -15.17
N ARG A 460 19.41 -6.84 -16.36
CA ARG A 460 18.44 -7.84 -16.85
C ARG A 460 18.43 -9.12 -16.03
N GLU A 461 19.60 -9.59 -15.61
CA GLU A 461 19.70 -10.72 -14.67
C GLU A 461 18.97 -10.39 -13.35
N ARG A 462 19.15 -9.18 -12.82
CA ARG A 462 18.44 -8.74 -11.61
C ARG A 462 16.93 -8.62 -11.83
N ILE A 463 16.48 -8.09 -12.96
CA ILE A 463 15.07 -8.03 -13.34
C ILE A 463 14.45 -9.44 -13.32
N GLY A 464 15.16 -10.46 -13.82
CA GLY A 464 14.70 -11.85 -13.75
C GLY A 464 14.49 -12.35 -12.32
N VAL A 465 15.42 -12.04 -11.41
CA VAL A 465 15.30 -12.34 -9.97
C VAL A 465 14.12 -11.59 -9.35
N GLN A 466 13.97 -10.31 -9.65
CA GLN A 466 12.88 -9.46 -9.14
C GLN A 466 11.51 -9.95 -9.61
N ARG A 467 11.35 -10.27 -10.90
CA ARG A 467 10.11 -10.86 -11.46
C ARG A 467 9.74 -12.16 -10.74
N SER A 468 10.72 -13.03 -10.50
CA SER A 468 10.50 -14.30 -9.79
C SER A 468 10.03 -14.07 -8.35
N ALA A 469 10.69 -13.16 -7.64
CA ALA A 469 10.31 -12.83 -6.26
C ALA A 469 8.95 -12.11 -6.18
N LEU A 470 8.62 -11.28 -7.17
CA LEU A 470 7.32 -10.61 -7.27
C LEU A 470 6.19 -11.61 -7.50
N LYS A 471 6.42 -12.63 -8.34
CA LYS A 471 5.46 -13.72 -8.57
C LYS A 471 5.14 -14.49 -7.29
N VAL A 472 6.15 -14.83 -6.47
CA VAL A 472 5.95 -15.49 -5.17
C VAL A 472 5.06 -14.64 -4.25
N ARG A 473 5.29 -13.32 -4.20
CA ARG A 473 4.47 -12.40 -3.40
C ARG A 473 3.03 -12.32 -3.91
N ALA A 474 2.83 -12.30 -5.22
CA ALA A 474 1.50 -12.33 -5.84
C ALA A 474 0.77 -13.66 -5.55
N GLU A 475 1.48 -14.79 -5.58
CA GLU A 475 0.91 -16.10 -5.24
C GLU A 475 0.48 -16.19 -3.77
N ALA A 476 1.26 -15.61 -2.86
CA ALA A 476 0.88 -15.51 -1.44
C ALA A 476 -0.42 -14.70 -1.26
N LEU A 477 -0.57 -13.58 -1.99
CA LEU A 477 -1.79 -12.78 -1.98
C LEU A 477 -2.99 -13.58 -2.54
N ALA A 478 -2.80 -14.26 -3.67
CA ALA A 478 -3.82 -15.09 -4.29
C ALA A 478 -4.27 -16.27 -3.39
N SER A 479 -3.38 -16.78 -2.53
CA SER A 479 -3.72 -17.79 -1.51
C SER A 479 -4.73 -17.26 -0.50
N ILE A 480 -4.53 -16.03 -0.03
CA ILE A 480 -5.44 -15.36 0.91
C ILE A 480 -6.78 -15.07 0.23
N GLU A 481 -6.78 -14.63 -1.03
CA GLU A 481 -7.99 -14.43 -1.83
C GLU A 481 -8.82 -15.71 -1.96
N ARG A 482 -8.18 -16.84 -2.29
CA ARG A 482 -8.85 -18.15 -2.37
C ARG A 482 -9.48 -18.53 -1.03
N ARG A 483 -8.74 -18.42 0.07
CA ARG A 483 -9.28 -18.70 1.42
C ARG A 483 -10.52 -17.85 1.74
N ILE A 484 -10.50 -16.57 1.39
CA ILE A 484 -11.66 -15.68 1.61
C ILE A 484 -12.84 -16.10 0.74
N ALA A 485 -12.61 -16.45 -0.53
CA ALA A 485 -13.65 -16.91 -1.44
C ALA A 485 -14.26 -18.24 -0.97
N ASP A 486 -13.43 -19.21 -0.56
CA ASP A 486 -13.87 -20.51 -0.03
C ASP A 486 -14.70 -20.33 1.25
N ALA A 487 -14.27 -19.41 2.14
CA ALA A 487 -15.02 -19.07 3.34
C ALA A 487 -16.39 -18.46 3.02
N ALA A 488 -16.45 -17.55 2.04
CA ALA A 488 -17.71 -16.94 1.61
C ALA A 488 -18.68 -17.98 1.03
N ALA A 489 -18.18 -18.89 0.17
CA ALA A 489 -18.97 -19.97 -0.39
C ALA A 489 -19.49 -20.95 0.69
N SER A 490 -18.63 -21.29 1.66
CA SER A 490 -19.01 -22.12 2.82
C SER A 490 -20.09 -21.45 3.69
N LEU A 491 -19.94 -20.14 3.94
CA LEU A 491 -20.92 -19.36 4.68
C LEU A 491 -22.28 -19.33 3.97
N GLU A 492 -22.28 -19.10 2.66
CA GLU A 492 -23.49 -19.13 1.84
C GLU A 492 -24.18 -20.50 1.91
N GLN A 493 -23.41 -21.59 1.69
CA GLN A 493 -23.94 -22.95 1.75
C GLN A 493 -24.58 -23.27 3.10
N HIS A 494 -23.91 -22.93 4.21
CA HIS A 494 -24.47 -23.16 5.54
C HIS A 494 -25.70 -22.32 5.81
N THR A 495 -25.70 -21.06 5.38
CA THR A 495 -26.85 -20.17 5.54
C THR A 495 -28.08 -20.70 4.78
N LEU A 496 -27.90 -21.12 3.52
CA LEU A 496 -28.98 -21.68 2.71
C LEU A 496 -29.52 -22.99 3.28
N ALA A 497 -28.65 -23.84 3.84
CA ALA A 497 -29.08 -25.06 4.51
C ALA A 497 -29.96 -24.79 5.75
N ILE A 498 -29.60 -23.79 6.57
CA ILE A 498 -30.39 -23.35 7.72
C ILE A 498 -31.74 -22.77 7.25
N ALA A 499 -31.72 -21.93 6.21
CA ALA A 499 -32.93 -21.36 5.63
C ALA A 499 -33.90 -22.46 5.13
N ALA A 500 -33.38 -23.47 4.42
CA ALA A 500 -34.19 -24.57 3.87
C ALA A 500 -34.75 -25.52 4.93
N ALA A 501 -34.02 -25.78 6.02
CA ALA A 501 -34.45 -26.72 7.07
C ALA A 501 -35.78 -26.33 7.75
N GLY A 502 -36.02 -25.02 7.93
CA GLY A 502 -37.29 -24.54 8.50
C GLY A 502 -38.50 -24.70 7.57
N HIS A 503 -38.30 -24.65 6.24
CA HIS A 503 -39.37 -24.90 5.27
C HIS A 503 -39.85 -26.36 5.31
N ALA A 504 -38.93 -27.31 5.45
CA ALA A 504 -39.28 -28.73 5.57
C ALA A 504 -40.05 -29.03 6.87
N GLN A 505 -39.67 -28.38 7.98
CA GLN A 505 -40.32 -28.58 9.28
C GLN A 505 -41.72 -27.95 9.34
N HIS A 506 -41.95 -26.82 8.67
CA HIS A 506 -43.29 -26.22 8.49
C HIS A 506 -44.20 -27.05 7.57
N ALA A 507 -43.66 -27.66 6.53
CA ALA A 507 -44.43 -28.53 5.63
C ALA A 507 -44.89 -29.82 6.35
N LEU A 508 -44.07 -30.38 7.24
CA LEU A 508 -44.40 -31.58 8.02
C LEU A 508 -45.41 -31.33 9.15
N THR A 509 -45.43 -30.14 9.75
CA THR A 509 -46.43 -29.77 10.76
C THR A 509 -47.80 -29.45 10.14
N HIS A 510 -47.84 -28.92 8.93
CA HIS A 510 -49.10 -28.69 8.19
C HIS A 510 -49.67 -29.93 7.50
N ALA A 511 -48.85 -30.94 7.20
CA ALA A 511 -49.34 -32.22 6.64
C ALA A 511 -49.95 -33.14 7.71
N ASN A 512 -49.72 -32.86 9.01
CA ASN A 512 -50.21 -33.62 10.16
C ASN A 512 -51.32 -32.89 10.96
N SER A 513 -51.80 -31.76 10.44
CA SER A 513 -52.96 -30.99 10.94
C SER A 513 -54.07 -31.04 9.91
#